data_AF-A0A5E4WBE6-F1
#
_entry.id   AF-A0A5E4WBE6-F1
#
_cell.length_a   1.000
_cell.length_b   1.000
_cell.length_c   1.000
_cell.angle_alpha   90.00
_cell.angle_beta   90.00
_cell.angle_gamma   90.00
#
_symmetry.space_group_name_H-M   'P 1'
#
loop_
_entity.id
_entity.type
_entity.pdbx_description
1 polymer ?
#
loop_
_entity_poly.entity_id
_entity_poly.type
_entity_poly.pdbx_seq_one_letter_code
_entity_poly.pdbx_strand_id
1 'polypeptide(L)'
;MKPAPSWPSLPPGGAPIAQPPRRAASQVALWWLMGVIGMLFALMLAAYVMRMSLGDWRPLPSINALWINTGVLAAACLVMQSSAWQARHGELRRSRRDWALAGGLALAFVIGQLWVWHDLTLRHFGVAGNPANSFFFLLTGLHALHLLGGGVAWACLASHRLTHAARARRLSLTAQYWHFLFLLWIVLFAAIVNLTPEIVQRLCGTAAVGP
;
A
#
# COMPACT_ATOMS: atom_id res chain seq x y z
N MET A 1 -54.50 -35.34 21.54
CA MET A 1 -53.61 -35.60 20.38
C MET A 1 -53.38 -34.26 19.68
N LYS A 2 -52.14 -33.78 19.62
CA LYS A 2 -51.79 -32.46 19.06
C LYS A 2 -51.52 -32.61 17.55
N PRO A 3 -52.10 -31.80 16.66
CA PRO A 3 -51.89 -31.96 15.22
C PRO A 3 -50.42 -31.70 14.87
N ALA A 4 -49.84 -32.58 14.06
CA ALA A 4 -48.47 -32.42 13.56
C ALA A 4 -48.40 -31.22 12.62
N PRO A 5 -47.34 -30.40 12.66
CA PRO A 5 -47.27 -29.20 11.83
C PRO A 5 -47.02 -29.57 10.37
N SER A 6 -47.79 -28.95 9.46
CA SER A 6 -47.72 -29.16 8.02
C SER A 6 -46.65 -28.27 7.38
N TRP A 7 -45.39 -28.68 7.45
CA TRP A 7 -44.35 -28.06 6.64
C TRP A 7 -44.51 -28.48 5.18
N PRO A 8 -44.34 -27.56 4.22
CA PRO A 8 -44.29 -27.92 2.80
C PRO A 8 -43.11 -28.86 2.54
N SER A 9 -43.35 -29.88 1.71
CA SER A 9 -42.32 -30.85 1.32
C SER A 9 -41.15 -30.14 0.63
N LEU A 10 -39.94 -30.44 1.06
CA LEU A 10 -38.73 -29.96 0.39
C LEU A 10 -38.76 -30.43 -1.07
N PRO A 11 -38.50 -29.54 -2.05
CA PRO A 11 -38.46 -29.93 -3.45
C PRO A 11 -37.42 -31.04 -3.67
N PRO A 12 -37.71 -32.05 -4.50
CA PRO A 12 -36.78 -33.14 -4.77
C PRO A 12 -35.67 -32.59 -5.65
N GLY A 13 -34.49 -32.44 -5.04
CA GLY A 13 -33.32 -31.83 -5.66
C GLY A 13 -32.83 -30.70 -4.78
N GLY A 14 -31.83 -31.00 -3.94
CA GLY A 14 -31.10 -29.98 -3.22
C GLY A 14 -30.57 -28.98 -4.23
N ALA A 15 -31.19 -27.79 -4.28
CA ALA A 15 -30.69 -26.71 -5.10
C ALA A 15 -29.21 -26.52 -4.75
N PRO A 16 -28.29 -26.53 -5.73
CA PRO A 16 -26.90 -26.25 -5.44
C PRO A 16 -26.87 -24.92 -4.71
N ILE A 17 -26.40 -24.92 -3.46
CA ILE A 17 -26.17 -23.68 -2.71
C ILE A 17 -25.32 -22.83 -3.64
N ALA A 18 -25.90 -21.74 -4.16
CA ALA A 18 -25.21 -20.87 -5.10
C ALA A 18 -24.01 -20.28 -4.36
N GLN A 19 -22.85 -20.91 -4.50
CA GLN A 19 -21.64 -20.36 -3.90
C GLN A 19 -21.42 -19.00 -4.56
N PRO A 20 -21.37 -17.90 -3.78
CA PRO A 20 -21.16 -16.59 -4.34
C PRO A 20 -19.90 -16.67 -5.22
N PRO A 21 -19.91 -16.07 -6.41
CA PRO A 21 -18.81 -16.23 -7.34
C PRO A 21 -17.52 -15.83 -6.63
N ARG A 22 -16.58 -16.77 -6.47
CA ARG A 22 -15.30 -16.61 -5.74
C ARG A 22 -14.54 -15.30 -6.08
N ARG A 23 -14.86 -14.67 -7.21
CA ARG A 23 -14.36 -13.34 -7.64
C ARG A 23 -14.81 -12.21 -6.72
N ALA A 24 -16.07 -12.18 -6.29
CA ALA A 24 -16.59 -11.12 -5.42
C ALA A 24 -15.92 -11.17 -4.04
N ALA A 25 -15.80 -12.37 -3.44
CA ALA A 25 -15.19 -12.54 -2.12
C ALA A 25 -13.72 -12.06 -2.07
N SER A 26 -12.89 -12.44 -3.05
CA SER A 26 -11.49 -11.99 -3.09
C SER A 26 -11.34 -10.48 -3.29
N GLN A 27 -12.26 -9.85 -4.04
CA GLN A 27 -12.25 -8.42 -4.29
C GLN A 27 -12.65 -7.64 -3.04
N VAL A 28 -13.71 -8.09 -2.35
CA VAL A 28 -14.17 -7.49 -1.10
C VAL A 28 -13.10 -7.58 -0.02
N ALA A 29 -12.46 -8.75 0.13
CA ALA A 29 -11.38 -8.93 1.09
C ALA A 29 -10.20 -7.98 0.82
N LEU A 30 -9.84 -7.78 -0.47
CA LEU A 30 -8.79 -6.84 -0.85
C LEU A 30 -9.15 -5.39 -0.51
N TRP A 31 -10.37 -4.95 -0.84
CA TRP A 31 -10.83 -3.60 -0.49
C TRP A 31 -10.86 -3.36 1.01
N TRP A 32 -11.30 -4.35 1.78
CA TRP A 32 -11.33 -4.27 3.22
C TRP A 32 -9.92 -4.16 3.81
N LEU A 33 -8.97 -4.99 3.33
CA LEU A 33 -7.55 -4.89 3.69
C LEU A 33 -6.98 -3.50 3.37
N MET A 34 -7.23 -2.99 2.17
CA MET A 34 -6.78 -1.65 1.75
C MET A 34 -7.39 -0.56 2.63
N GLY A 35 -8.66 -0.68 3.02
CA GLY A 35 -9.31 0.24 3.94
C GLY A 35 -8.66 0.26 5.32
N VAL A 36 -8.35 -0.91 5.89
CA VAL A 36 -7.68 -1.03 7.19
C VAL A 36 -6.27 -0.45 7.13
N ILE A 37 -5.49 -0.77 6.09
CA ILE A 37 -4.15 -0.21 5.90
C ILE A 37 -4.24 1.31 5.75
N GLY A 38 -5.15 1.80 4.90
CA GLY A 38 -5.36 3.23 4.68
C GLY A 38 -5.69 3.97 5.98
N MET A 39 -6.60 3.40 6.80
CA MET A 39 -6.96 3.96 8.11
C MET A 39 -5.76 4.01 9.06
N LEU A 40 -4.98 2.93 9.13
CA LEU A 40 -3.77 2.86 9.97
C LEU A 40 -2.77 3.98 9.61
N PHE A 41 -2.50 4.17 8.31
CA PHE A 41 -1.61 5.23 7.85
C PHE A 41 -2.19 6.62 8.05
N ALA A 42 -3.49 6.82 7.83
CA ALA A 42 -4.16 8.10 8.03
C ALA A 42 -4.11 8.53 9.51
N LEU A 43 -4.39 7.61 10.44
CA LEU A 43 -4.30 7.89 11.88
C LEU A 43 -2.86 8.21 12.32
N MET A 44 -1.87 7.49 11.79
CA MET A 44 -0.47 7.75 12.09
C MET A 44 -0.01 9.10 11.52
N LEU A 45 -0.49 9.47 10.33
CA LEU A 45 -0.22 10.77 9.74
C LEU A 45 -0.88 11.90 10.54
N ALA A 46 -2.12 11.72 11.00
CA ALA A 46 -2.78 12.67 11.88
C ALA A 46 -1.99 12.87 13.20
N ALA A 47 -1.49 11.79 13.81
CA ALA A 47 -0.63 11.87 14.98
C ALA A 47 0.69 12.62 14.71
N TYR A 48 1.28 12.44 13.52
CA TYR A 48 2.46 13.21 13.08
C TYR A 48 2.16 14.71 12.99
N VAL A 49 1.02 15.09 12.40
CA VAL A 49 0.58 16.49 12.31
C VAL A 49 0.35 17.10 13.69
N MET A 50 -0.33 16.38 14.59
CA MET A 50 -0.54 16.83 15.97
C MET A 50 0.78 17.00 16.74
N ARG A 51 1.81 16.20 16.43
CA ARG A 51 3.12 16.33 17.06
C ARG A 51 3.90 17.52 16.49
N MET A 52 3.61 17.96 15.27
CA MET A 52 4.25 19.12 14.64
C MET A 52 3.87 20.44 15.32
N SER A 53 2.72 20.51 16.00
CA SER A 53 2.32 21.70 16.79
C SER A 53 3.00 21.80 18.16
N LEU A 54 3.82 20.82 18.55
CA LEU A 54 4.59 20.85 19.79
C LEU A 54 6.01 21.35 19.49
N GLY A 55 6.53 22.27 20.32
CA GLY A 55 7.77 23.02 20.07
C GLY A 55 9.07 22.22 19.93
N ASP A 56 9.04 20.91 20.20
CA ASP A 56 10.20 20.01 20.08
C ASP A 56 10.41 19.49 18.64
N TRP A 57 9.46 19.74 17.74
CA TRP A 57 9.52 19.26 16.36
C TRP A 57 10.58 20.03 15.55
N ARG A 58 11.45 19.29 14.85
CA ARG A 58 12.42 19.86 13.92
C ARG A 58 12.30 19.15 12.57
N PRO A 59 12.32 19.89 11.44
CA PRO A 59 12.25 19.27 10.12
C PRO A 59 13.48 18.40 9.89
N LEU A 60 13.29 17.28 9.19
CA LEU A 60 14.43 16.50 8.69
C LEU A 60 15.20 17.35 7.66
N PRO A 61 16.53 17.22 7.59
CA PRO A 61 17.29 17.82 6.51
C PRO A 61 16.79 17.30 5.15
N SER A 62 17.00 18.07 4.08
CA SER A 62 16.59 17.66 2.73
C SER A 62 17.31 16.38 2.30
N ILE A 63 16.59 15.27 2.17
CA ILE A 63 17.13 13.98 1.74
C ILE A 63 16.91 13.82 0.23
N ASN A 64 17.87 14.27 -0.58
CA ASN A 64 17.79 14.14 -2.05
C ASN A 64 17.66 12.67 -2.51
N ALA A 65 18.20 11.72 -1.74
CA ALA A 65 18.07 10.30 -1.99
C ALA A 65 16.60 9.81 -1.97
N LEU A 66 15.71 10.48 -1.24
CA LEU A 66 14.29 10.14 -1.15
C LEU A 66 13.55 10.39 -2.47
N TRP A 67 13.98 11.41 -3.24
CA TRP A 67 13.45 11.72 -4.56
C TRP A 67 13.80 10.64 -5.59
N ILE A 68 15.07 10.19 -5.57
CA ILE A 68 15.52 9.09 -6.44
C ILE A 68 14.74 7.82 -6.10
N ASN A 69 14.59 7.51 -4.82
CA ASN A 69 13.86 6.31 -4.38
C ASN A 69 12.38 6.35 -4.84
N THR A 70 11.74 7.51 -4.71
CA THR A 70 10.36 7.71 -5.17
C THR A 70 10.23 7.59 -6.69
N GLY A 71 11.22 8.07 -7.46
CA GLY A 71 11.29 7.87 -8.90
C GLY A 71 11.38 6.40 -9.31
N VAL A 72 12.15 5.60 -8.58
CA VAL A 72 12.24 4.14 -8.77
C VAL A 72 10.89 3.47 -8.53
N LEU A 73 10.18 3.85 -7.47
CA LEU A 73 8.86 3.30 -7.17
C LEU A 73 7.81 3.71 -8.22
N ALA A 74 7.88 4.94 -8.72
CA ALA A 74 7.03 5.40 -9.82
C ALA A 74 7.28 4.59 -11.10
N ALA A 75 8.54 4.33 -11.45
CA ALA A 75 8.90 3.46 -12.56
C ALA A 75 8.35 2.04 -12.36
N ALA A 76 8.43 1.48 -11.13
CA ALA A 76 7.87 0.18 -10.81
C ALA A 76 6.36 0.10 -11.10
N CYS A 77 5.62 1.17 -10.82
CA CYS A 77 4.18 1.23 -11.09
C CYS A 77 3.86 1.29 -12.58
N LEU A 78 4.60 2.10 -13.35
CA LEU A 78 4.42 2.16 -14.80
C LEU A 78 4.67 0.78 -15.45
N VAL A 79 5.71 0.08 -15.02
CA VAL A 79 6.04 -1.26 -15.49
C VAL A 79 4.99 -2.29 -15.03
N MET A 80 4.43 -2.15 -13.83
CA MET A 80 3.35 -3.03 -13.37
C MET A 80 2.06 -2.81 -14.19
N GLN A 81 1.72 -1.56 -14.51
CA GLN A 81 0.58 -1.23 -15.34
C GLN A 81 0.75 -1.75 -16.77
N SER A 82 1.95 -1.63 -17.35
CA SER A 82 2.24 -2.21 -18.67
C SER A 82 2.09 -3.73 -18.66
N SER A 83 2.54 -4.41 -17.59
CA SER A 83 2.38 -5.86 -17.43
C SER A 83 0.90 -6.28 -17.39
N ALA A 84 0.07 -5.55 -16.65
CA ALA A 84 -1.36 -5.80 -16.54
C ALA A 84 -2.10 -5.59 -17.88
N TRP A 85 -1.72 -4.56 -18.63
CA TRP A 85 -2.25 -4.30 -19.98
C TRP A 85 -1.92 -5.46 -20.93
N GLN A 86 -0.66 -5.91 -20.95
CA GLN A 86 -0.20 -6.98 -21.83
C GLN A 86 -0.83 -8.34 -21.48
N ALA A 87 -1.04 -8.61 -20.18
CA ALA A 87 -1.76 -9.80 -19.74
C ALA A 87 -3.19 -9.88 -20.30
N ARG A 88 -3.86 -8.73 -20.47
CA ARG A 88 -5.22 -8.65 -21.04
C ARG A 88 -5.23 -8.88 -22.56
N HIS A 89 -4.13 -8.56 -23.25
CA HIS A 89 -4.00 -8.70 -24.70
C HIS A 89 -3.38 -10.05 -25.13
N GLY A 90 -3.19 -11.00 -24.20
CA GLY A 90 -2.69 -12.35 -24.50
C GLY A 90 -1.16 -12.49 -24.54
N GLU A 91 -0.42 -11.40 -24.34
CA GLU A 91 1.06 -11.35 -24.39
C GLU A 91 1.71 -11.82 -23.08
N LEU A 92 1.49 -13.09 -22.72
CA LEU A 92 1.87 -13.64 -21.41
C LEU A 92 3.37 -13.63 -21.11
N ARG A 93 4.21 -13.85 -22.15
CA ARG A 93 5.66 -13.88 -21.97
C ARG A 93 6.19 -12.50 -21.60
N ARG A 94 5.71 -11.47 -22.29
CA ARG A 94 6.09 -10.07 -22.06
C ARG A 94 5.50 -9.54 -20.75
N SER A 95 4.25 -9.89 -20.45
CA SER A 95 3.62 -9.61 -19.15
C SER A 95 4.42 -10.20 -17.97
N ARG A 96 4.89 -11.45 -18.05
CA ARG A 96 5.73 -12.05 -17.00
C ARG A 96 7.06 -11.35 -16.81
N ARG A 97 7.71 -10.92 -17.89
CA ARG A 97 8.97 -10.17 -17.83
C ARG A 97 8.76 -8.82 -17.15
N ASP A 98 7.75 -8.07 -17.57
CA ASP A 98 7.46 -6.76 -17.01
C ASP A 98 7.01 -6.88 -15.55
N TRP A 99 6.29 -7.95 -15.21
CA TRP A 99 5.95 -8.27 -13.82
C TRP A 99 7.18 -8.58 -12.95
N ALA A 100 8.19 -9.25 -13.51
CA ALA A 100 9.50 -9.45 -12.88
C ALA A 100 10.29 -8.16 -12.68
N LEU A 101 10.29 -7.30 -13.69
CA LEU A 101 10.94 -5.99 -13.62
C LEU A 101 10.28 -5.09 -12.56
N ALA A 102 8.94 -5.07 -12.49
CA ALA A 102 8.23 -4.31 -11.46
C ALA A 102 8.56 -4.83 -10.04
N GLY A 103 8.63 -6.16 -9.87
CA GLY A 103 9.11 -6.82 -8.65
C GLY A 103 10.51 -6.36 -8.23
N GLY A 104 11.45 -6.39 -9.18
CA GLY A 104 12.84 -5.95 -8.97
C GLY A 104 12.96 -4.47 -8.62
N LEU A 105 12.20 -3.60 -9.29
CA LEU A 105 12.19 -2.16 -9.00
C LEU A 105 11.62 -1.86 -7.60
N ALA A 106 10.57 -2.56 -7.16
CA ALA A 106 10.08 -2.42 -5.79
C ALA A 106 11.08 -2.92 -4.75
N LEU A 107 11.83 -4.00 -5.04
CA LEU A 107 12.90 -4.44 -4.16
C LEU A 107 14.04 -3.41 -4.10
N ALA A 108 14.41 -2.82 -5.25
CA ALA A 108 15.36 -1.72 -5.29
C ALA A 108 14.89 -0.52 -4.44
N PHE A 109 13.59 -0.26 -4.41
CA PHE A 109 13.02 0.77 -3.53
C PHE A 109 13.22 0.45 -2.04
N VAL A 110 12.98 -0.80 -1.63
CA VAL A 110 13.22 -1.23 -0.24
C VAL A 110 14.69 -1.08 0.13
N ILE A 111 15.61 -1.51 -0.76
CA ILE A 111 17.06 -1.37 -0.56
C ILE A 111 17.46 0.12 -0.47
N GLY A 112 16.93 0.96 -1.36
CA GLY A 112 17.14 2.40 -1.30
C GLY A 112 16.66 3.02 0.01
N GLN A 113 15.54 2.54 0.54
CA GLN A 113 14.99 3.01 1.82
C GLN A 113 15.87 2.60 3.00
N LEU A 114 16.39 1.37 3.01
CA LEU A 114 17.36 0.91 4.01
C LEU A 114 18.66 1.74 3.96
N TRP A 115 19.10 2.11 2.76
CA TRP A 115 20.28 2.97 2.61
C TRP A 115 20.04 4.38 3.17
N VAL A 116 18.86 4.97 2.90
CA VAL A 116 18.46 6.26 3.49
C VAL A 116 18.42 6.19 5.02
N TRP A 117 17.86 5.12 5.59
CA TRP A 117 17.84 4.91 7.04
C TRP A 117 19.24 4.80 7.64
N HIS A 118 20.14 4.09 6.96
CA HIS A 118 21.53 3.95 7.39
C HIS A 118 22.25 5.30 7.36
N ASP A 119 22.14 6.06 6.27
CA ASP A 119 22.73 7.40 6.14
C ASP A 119 22.19 8.38 7.20
N LEU A 120 20.89 8.37 7.48
CA LEU A 120 20.30 9.19 8.55
C LEU A 120 20.81 8.82 9.94
N THR A 121 20.95 7.53 10.21
CA THR A 121 21.46 7.05 11.51
C THR A 121 22.91 7.47 11.71
N LEU A 122 23.73 7.40 10.66
CA LEU A 122 25.12 7.88 10.69
C LEU A 122 25.24 9.39 10.92
N ARG A 123 24.27 10.17 10.43
CA ARG A 123 24.21 11.63 10.64
C ARG A 123 23.61 12.04 11.99
N HIS A 124 23.47 11.10 12.93
CA HIS A 124 22.82 11.27 14.24
C HIS A 124 21.32 11.62 14.20
N PHE A 125 20.65 11.43 13.05
CA PHE A 125 19.20 11.54 12.91
C PHE A 125 18.53 10.18 13.13
N GLY A 126 18.81 9.55 14.26
CA GLY A 126 18.22 8.26 14.64
C GLY A 126 16.77 8.36 15.12
N VAL A 127 16.13 7.19 15.29
CA VAL A 127 14.73 7.04 15.74
C VAL A 127 14.46 7.75 17.06
N ALA A 128 15.44 7.82 17.97
CA ALA A 128 15.30 8.44 19.30
C ALA A 128 15.69 9.93 19.34
N GLY A 129 16.09 10.54 18.22
CA GLY A 129 16.64 11.90 18.22
C GLY A 129 15.58 13.01 18.26
N ASN A 130 14.52 12.88 17.46
CA ASN A 130 13.43 13.86 17.38
C ASN A 130 12.12 13.13 17.05
N PRO A 131 10.96 13.57 17.56
CA PRO A 131 9.67 13.03 17.15
C PRO A 131 9.48 12.94 15.62
N ALA A 132 9.96 13.92 14.85
CA ALA A 132 9.90 13.91 13.39
C ALA A 132 10.63 12.70 12.78
N ASN A 133 11.82 12.38 13.31
CA ASN A 133 12.58 11.20 12.90
C ASN A 133 11.81 9.92 13.26
N SER A 134 11.29 9.82 14.49
CA SER A 134 10.55 8.63 14.94
C SER A 134 9.36 8.32 14.00
N PHE A 135 8.55 9.33 13.67
CA PHE A 135 7.43 9.18 12.74
C PHE A 135 7.89 8.87 11.32
N PHE A 136 8.99 9.47 10.84
CA PHE A 136 9.56 9.15 9.53
C PHE A 136 9.95 7.66 9.43
N PHE A 137 10.73 7.16 10.38
CA PHE A 137 11.14 5.74 10.41
C PHE A 137 9.94 4.81 10.56
N LEU A 138 8.95 5.17 11.39
CA LEU A 138 7.77 4.35 11.60
C LEU A 138 6.87 4.31 10.36
N LEU A 139 6.54 5.44 9.76
CA LEU A 139 5.71 5.52 8.54
C LEU A 139 6.38 4.84 7.35
N THR A 140 7.65 5.16 7.09
CA THR A 140 8.39 4.56 5.98
C THR A 140 8.66 3.07 6.21
N GLY A 141 8.86 2.65 7.46
CA GLY A 141 9.10 1.25 7.80
C GLY A 141 7.85 0.39 7.72
N LEU A 142 6.72 0.92 8.20
CA LEU A 142 5.43 0.27 8.00
C LEU A 142 5.12 0.15 6.50
N HIS A 143 5.43 1.18 5.70
CA HIS A 143 5.23 1.13 4.26
C HIS A 143 6.09 0.05 3.59
N ALA A 144 7.39 0.01 3.93
CA ALA A 144 8.30 -1.02 3.45
C ALA A 144 7.83 -2.43 3.84
N LEU A 145 7.31 -2.63 5.05
CA LEU A 145 6.74 -3.90 5.50
C LEU A 145 5.55 -4.33 4.64
N HIS A 146 4.64 -3.41 4.33
CA HIS A 146 3.49 -3.70 3.46
C HIS A 146 3.91 -4.00 2.01
N LEU A 147 4.96 -3.33 1.53
CA LEU A 147 5.55 -3.59 0.21
C LEU A 147 6.20 -4.97 0.17
N LEU A 148 6.92 -5.37 1.22
CA LEU A 148 7.46 -6.73 1.38
C LEU A 148 6.35 -7.78 1.44
N GLY A 149 5.26 -7.53 2.20
CA GLY A 149 4.08 -8.40 2.22
C GLY A 149 3.45 -8.56 0.83
N GLY A 150 3.33 -7.46 0.07
CA GLY A 150 2.93 -7.49 -1.34
C GLY A 150 3.91 -8.23 -2.24
N GLY A 151 5.20 -8.16 -1.93
CA GLY A 151 6.29 -8.88 -2.59
C GLY A 151 6.22 -10.40 -2.39
N VAL A 152 5.78 -10.87 -1.23
CA VAL A 152 5.52 -12.31 -0.99
C VAL A 152 4.36 -12.80 -1.85
N ALA A 153 3.25 -12.06 -1.89
CA ALA A 153 2.12 -12.39 -2.76
C ALA A 153 2.51 -12.37 -4.24
N TRP A 154 3.39 -11.44 -4.63
CA TRP A 154 4.04 -11.39 -5.93
C TRP A 154 4.85 -12.69 -6.15
N ALA A 155 5.83 -13.02 -5.33
CA ALA A 155 6.67 -14.22 -5.49
C ALA A 155 5.87 -15.53 -5.60
N CYS A 156 4.82 -15.70 -4.78
CA CYS A 156 3.91 -16.85 -4.89
C CYS A 156 3.22 -16.95 -6.26
N LEU A 157 2.91 -15.83 -6.92
CA LEU A 157 2.31 -15.83 -8.25
C LEU A 157 3.31 -16.26 -9.33
N ALA A 158 4.61 -16.07 -9.13
CA ALA A 158 5.67 -16.57 -10.02
C ALA A 158 5.74 -18.09 -9.98
N SER A 159 5.69 -18.68 -8.78
CA SER A 159 5.99 -20.09 -8.53
C SER A 159 4.86 -21.03 -8.94
N HIS A 160 3.60 -20.58 -8.90
CA HIS A 160 2.46 -21.44 -9.24
C HIS A 160 2.18 -21.53 -10.75
N ARG A 161 2.08 -22.76 -11.27
CA ARG A 161 1.54 -23.06 -12.60
C ARG A 161 0.02 -22.88 -12.60
N LEU A 162 -0.43 -21.65 -12.80
CA LEU A 162 -1.84 -21.30 -12.86
C LEU A 162 -2.38 -21.30 -14.31
N THR A 163 -3.66 -21.62 -14.45
CA THR A 163 -4.42 -21.40 -15.69
C THR A 163 -4.42 -19.92 -16.07
N HIS A 164 -4.62 -19.61 -17.35
CA HIS A 164 -4.63 -18.24 -17.87
C HIS A 164 -5.60 -17.33 -17.09
N ALA A 165 -6.84 -17.79 -16.91
CA ALA A 165 -7.87 -17.05 -16.19
C ALA A 165 -7.53 -16.84 -14.70
N ALA A 166 -6.95 -17.84 -14.04
CA ALA A 166 -6.55 -17.72 -12.63
C ALA A 166 -5.36 -16.76 -12.45
N ARG A 167 -4.38 -16.80 -13.36
CA ARG A 167 -3.24 -15.87 -13.36
C ARG A 167 -3.68 -14.43 -13.62
N ALA A 168 -4.51 -14.18 -14.64
CA ALA A 168 -5.02 -12.85 -14.94
C ALA A 168 -5.78 -12.24 -13.76
N ARG A 169 -6.59 -13.05 -13.05
CA ARG A 169 -7.29 -12.61 -11.84
C ARG A 169 -6.33 -12.22 -10.71
N ARG A 170 -5.35 -13.09 -10.40
CA ARG A 170 -4.38 -12.81 -9.32
C ARG A 170 -3.50 -11.61 -9.66
N LEU A 171 -3.03 -11.49 -10.91
CA LEU A 171 -2.32 -10.31 -11.39
C LEU A 171 -3.12 -9.03 -11.18
N SER A 172 -4.42 -9.03 -11.51
CA SER A 172 -5.28 -7.86 -11.32
C SER A 172 -5.39 -7.45 -9.84
N LEU A 173 -5.55 -8.42 -8.93
CA LEU A 173 -5.63 -8.14 -7.48
C LEU A 173 -4.29 -7.63 -6.94
N THR A 174 -3.17 -8.27 -7.32
CA THR A 174 -1.83 -7.83 -6.94
C THR A 174 -1.52 -6.43 -7.48
N ALA A 175 -1.88 -6.16 -8.73
CA ALA A 175 -1.70 -4.83 -9.33
C ALA A 175 -2.50 -3.77 -8.57
N GLN A 176 -3.76 -4.01 -8.21
CA GLN A 176 -4.56 -3.06 -7.42
C GLN A 176 -3.92 -2.76 -6.06
N TYR A 177 -3.45 -3.79 -5.35
CA TYR A 177 -2.75 -3.63 -4.07
C TYR A 177 -1.47 -2.79 -4.21
N TRP A 178 -0.68 -3.04 -5.26
CA TRP A 178 0.56 -2.30 -5.52
C TRP A 178 0.31 -0.83 -5.87
N HIS A 179 -0.70 -0.54 -6.71
CA HIS A 179 -1.08 0.84 -7.03
C HIS A 179 -1.58 1.58 -5.78
N PHE A 180 -2.30 0.90 -4.89
CA PHE A 180 -2.71 1.47 -3.62
C PHE A 180 -1.51 1.83 -2.74
N LEU A 181 -0.52 0.93 -2.62
CA LEU A 181 0.71 1.23 -1.88
C LEU A 181 1.48 2.40 -2.49
N PHE A 182 1.54 2.51 -3.82
CA PHE A 182 2.17 3.64 -4.48
C PHE A 182 1.45 4.97 -4.21
N LEU A 183 0.12 5.00 -4.32
CA LEU A 183 -0.67 6.17 -3.97
C LEU A 183 -0.44 6.59 -2.52
N LEU A 184 -0.42 5.61 -1.61
CA LEU A 184 -0.12 5.81 -0.21
C LEU A 184 1.29 6.39 -0.01
N TRP A 185 2.29 5.89 -0.74
CA TRP A 185 3.64 6.43 -0.71
C TRP A 185 3.69 7.89 -1.17
N ILE A 186 2.98 8.24 -2.25
CA ILE A 186 2.92 9.64 -2.71
C ILE A 186 2.36 10.54 -1.62
N VAL A 187 1.29 10.13 -0.94
CA VAL A 187 0.71 10.89 0.17
C VAL A 187 1.71 11.04 1.32
N LEU A 188 2.40 9.96 1.71
CA LEU A 188 3.42 10.02 2.75
C LEU A 188 4.61 10.91 2.36
N PHE A 189 5.11 10.76 1.14
CA PHE A 189 6.20 11.56 0.61
C PHE A 189 5.84 13.04 0.59
N ALA A 190 4.64 13.37 0.10
CA ALA A 190 4.14 14.75 0.11
C ALA A 190 4.01 15.28 1.55
N ALA A 191 3.49 14.47 2.48
CA ALA A 191 3.35 14.87 3.88
C ALA A 191 4.69 14.99 4.64
N ILE A 192 5.74 14.27 4.24
CA ILE A 192 7.06 14.36 4.88
C ILE A 192 7.89 15.50 4.28
N VAL A 193 7.81 15.69 2.97
CA VAL A 193 8.66 16.65 2.24
C VAL A 193 8.04 18.04 2.16
N ASN A 194 6.73 18.14 1.92
CA ASN A 194 6.05 19.43 1.68
C ASN A 194 5.26 19.94 2.88
N LEU A 195 5.05 19.15 3.93
CA LEU A 195 4.25 19.59 5.06
C LEU A 195 5.07 20.50 5.99
N THR A 196 4.91 21.81 5.79
CA THR A 196 5.40 22.83 6.71
C THR A 196 4.33 23.17 7.76
N PRO A 197 4.73 23.63 8.96
CA PRO A 197 3.78 24.04 10.00
C PRO A 197 2.80 25.13 9.53
N GLU A 198 3.20 25.98 8.58
CA GLU A 198 2.31 26.98 7.97
C GLU A 198 1.17 26.34 7.15
N ILE A 199 1.45 25.29 6.39
CA ILE A 199 0.43 24.56 5.62
C ILE A 199 -0.53 23.85 6.58
N VAL A 200 -0.01 23.27 7.65
CA VAL A 200 -0.83 22.67 8.71
C VAL A 200 -1.74 23.72 9.34
N GLN A 201 -1.24 24.91 9.68
CA GLN A 201 -2.05 25.99 10.25
C GLN A 201 -3.15 26.49 9.30
N ARG A 202 -2.87 26.53 7.98
CA ARG A 202 -3.88 26.84 6.97
C ARG A 202 -4.95 25.76 6.84
N LEU A 203 -4.56 24.48 6.89
CA LEU A 203 -5.49 23.34 6.80
C LEU A 203 -6.30 23.16 8.09
N CYS A 204 -5.70 23.39 9.25
CA CYS A 204 -6.34 23.30 10.57
C CYS A 204 -7.07 24.59 10.98
N GLY A 205 -7.03 25.65 10.16
CA GLY A 205 -7.80 26.87 10.37
C GLY A 205 -7.27 27.81 11.47
N THR A 206 -6.03 27.66 11.94
CA THR A 206 -5.43 28.53 12.97
C THR A 206 -4.75 29.79 12.41
N ALA A 207 -5.03 30.15 11.15
CA ALA A 207 -4.47 31.32 10.49
C ALA A 207 -5.09 32.67 10.89
N ALA A 208 -5.89 32.74 11.96
CA ALA A 208 -6.56 33.98 12.36
C ALA A 208 -6.64 34.18 13.88
N VAL A 209 -5.51 34.20 14.58
CA VAL A 209 -5.36 35.02 15.79
C VAL A 209 -3.92 35.53 15.85
N GLY A 210 -3.65 36.62 15.15
CA GLY A 210 -2.56 37.53 15.51
C GLY A 210 -3.13 38.60 16.44
N PRO A 211 -2.38 39.08 17.47
CA PRO A 211 -2.78 40.22 18.28
C PRO A 211 -2.86 41.52 17.46
#